data_AF-A0A1G7CP54-F1
#
_entry.id   AF-A0A1G7CP54-F1
#
_cell.length_a   1.000
_cell.length_b   1.000
_cell.length_c   1.000
_cell.angle_alpha   90.00
_cell.angle_beta   90.00
_cell.angle_gamma   90.00
#
_symmetry.space_group_name_H-M   'P 1'
#
loop_
_entity.id
_entity.type
_entity.pdbx_description
1 polymer ?
#
loop_
_entity_poly.entity_id
_entity_poly.type
_entity_poly.pdbx_seq_one_letter_code
_entity_poly.pdbx_strand_id
1 'polypeptide(L)'
;MVTSTAGLVGVLIAAILLIVFLIVVLKMHGSIALTIAAIAVALVTGVKLSDVGDLLETGVGGTLGFLVLIIGFGAVLGKMLEVSGGAERLANTMLRVFGEKRAPLVMSLLGIIAGIPVFVEVGFVLLVPLVFVVARQAGMSKLRIGVPLIISLMCVHCLLPPHPAATAISNTLGADIGQVIMLGLLVALPASLIGGPLYMRFADRWFARQEAKAEIRAESLAENQAEIHTESSGRHAAPQTPARELPGFGITLFTILLPLLLMIGKTITEATLPETHALQHAFALVGHPIIALLLSTLFAYWSLGLHRGASLSQLSEVTDSSFGPIAGVLLIIGAGGAFNAVLTESGVAPALAEALGNLPVSPVIIAWLIALVLHFAVGSATVAMISAAGIVLPMLTTNPDLNPAVLVLAVGAGAMGLTHVTDSLFWLYKEYMGISVGRALQTLTVGTTIASVVALGGVLILHLVI
;
A
#
# COMPACT_ATOMS: atom_id res chain seq x y z
N MET A 1 10.73 33.51 5.82
CA MET A 1 9.74 32.68 5.11
C MET A 1 10.38 32.20 3.83
N VAL A 2 10.37 30.90 3.60
CA VAL A 2 10.98 30.30 2.42
C VAL A 2 9.90 30.20 1.34
N THR A 3 9.81 31.19 0.46
CA THR A 3 8.80 31.23 -0.63
C THR A 3 9.38 30.92 -2.00
N SER A 4 10.71 30.92 -2.14
CA SER A 4 11.35 30.55 -3.41
C SER A 4 11.22 29.05 -3.66
N THR A 5 11.02 28.66 -4.92
CA THR A 5 10.93 27.27 -5.36
C THR A 5 12.11 26.43 -4.87
N ALA A 6 13.35 26.89 -5.09
CA ALA A 6 14.55 26.21 -4.60
C ALA A 6 14.56 26.05 -3.07
N GLY A 7 14.04 27.05 -2.35
CA GLY A 7 13.91 27.00 -0.91
C GLY A 7 12.93 25.93 -0.43
N LEU A 8 11.74 25.84 -1.05
CA LEU A 8 10.72 24.84 -0.69
C LEU A 8 11.22 23.41 -0.96
N VAL A 9 11.95 23.19 -2.06
CA VAL A 9 12.63 21.91 -2.32
C VAL A 9 13.68 21.59 -1.25
N GLY A 10 14.46 22.60 -0.84
CA GLY A 10 15.42 22.46 0.25
C GLY A 10 14.76 22.07 1.58
N VAL A 11 13.60 22.65 1.89
CA VAL A 11 12.81 22.31 3.09
C VAL A 11 12.35 20.85 3.05
N LEU A 12 11.84 20.38 1.90
CA LEU A 12 11.41 18.99 1.74
C LEU A 12 12.57 18.02 1.97
N ILE A 13 13.73 18.26 1.35
CA ILE A 13 14.93 17.41 1.51
C ILE A 13 15.36 17.41 2.99
N ALA A 14 15.41 18.58 3.61
CA ALA A 14 15.75 18.70 5.03
C ALA A 14 14.76 17.95 5.93
N ALA A 15 13.47 17.99 5.64
CA ALA A 15 12.45 17.27 6.38
C ALA A 15 12.61 15.75 6.28
N ILE A 16 12.89 15.22 5.07
CA ILE A 16 13.17 13.79 4.87
C ILE A 16 14.42 13.37 5.63
N LEU A 17 15.50 14.16 5.55
CA LEU A 17 16.73 13.89 6.29
C LEU A 17 16.50 13.93 7.81
N LEU A 18 15.70 14.87 8.29
CA LEU A 18 15.29 14.95 9.70
C LEU A 18 14.54 13.69 10.13
N ILE A 19 13.53 13.26 9.36
CA ILE A 19 12.76 12.04 9.65
C ILE A 19 13.71 10.84 9.75
N VAL A 20 14.56 10.64 8.75
CA VAL A 20 15.54 9.53 8.73
C VAL A 20 16.49 9.61 9.91
N PHE A 21 16.99 10.80 10.25
CA PHE A 21 17.86 11.00 11.41
C PHE A 21 17.17 10.65 12.73
N LEU A 22 15.95 11.15 12.97
CA LEU A 22 15.18 10.88 14.18
C LEU A 22 14.89 9.38 14.35
N ILE A 23 14.59 8.67 13.26
CA ILE A 23 14.27 7.23 13.32
C ILE A 23 15.52 6.37 13.41
N VAL A 24 16.53 6.62 12.58
CA VAL A 24 17.69 5.73 12.46
C VAL A 24 18.72 6.01 13.55
N VAL A 25 19.01 7.28 13.82
CA VAL A 25 20.04 7.69 14.78
C VAL A 25 19.46 7.80 16.18
N LEU A 26 18.37 8.56 16.35
CA LEU A 26 17.75 8.74 17.67
C LEU A 26 16.79 7.60 18.05
N LYS A 27 16.56 6.63 17.17
CA LYS A 27 15.68 5.47 17.40
C LYS A 27 14.26 5.85 17.86
N MET A 28 13.78 7.02 17.42
CA MET A 28 12.43 7.48 17.74
C MET A 28 11.37 6.66 17.00
N HIS A 29 10.21 6.50 17.63
CA HIS A 29 9.06 5.91 16.97
C HIS A 29 8.63 6.76 15.76
N GLY A 30 8.25 6.11 14.66
CA GLY A 30 7.98 6.79 13.38
C GLY A 30 6.90 7.86 13.48
N SER A 31 5.85 7.64 14.26
CA SER A 31 4.77 8.61 14.46
C SER A 31 5.29 9.91 15.08
N ILE A 32 6.14 9.82 16.12
CA ILE A 32 6.70 10.99 16.79
C ILE A 32 7.64 11.73 15.85
N ALA A 33 8.49 11.00 15.12
CA ALA A 33 9.42 11.59 14.15
C ALA A 33 8.68 12.35 13.04
N LEU A 34 7.58 11.79 12.51
CA LEU A 34 6.74 12.42 11.49
C LEU A 34 6.05 13.67 12.03
N THR A 35 5.48 13.62 13.23
CA THR A 35 4.85 14.80 13.85
C THR A 35 5.85 15.92 14.09
N ILE A 36 7.06 15.60 14.58
CA ILE A 36 8.12 16.60 14.77
C ILE A 36 8.53 17.22 13.43
N ALA A 37 8.70 16.39 12.40
CA ALA A 37 9.04 16.89 11.07
C ALA A 37 7.93 17.77 10.49
N ALA A 38 6.66 17.42 10.70
CA ALA A 38 5.52 18.21 10.25
C ALA A 38 5.52 19.60 10.91
N ILE A 39 5.72 19.66 12.22
CA ILE A 39 5.83 20.93 12.95
C ILE A 39 7.04 21.74 12.45
N ALA A 40 8.20 21.09 12.27
CA ALA A 40 9.40 21.77 11.79
C ALA A 40 9.19 22.38 10.38
N VAL A 41 8.57 21.64 9.47
CA VAL A 41 8.23 22.15 8.13
C VAL A 41 7.28 23.34 8.24
N ALA A 42 6.19 23.23 9.00
CA ALA A 42 5.19 24.30 9.16
C ALA A 42 5.84 25.61 9.63
N LEU A 43 6.75 25.54 10.60
CA LEU A 43 7.46 26.70 11.13
C LEU A 43 8.41 27.34 10.09
N VAL A 44 9.11 26.54 9.30
CA VAL A 44 10.08 27.04 8.31
C VAL A 44 9.40 27.62 7.08
N THR A 45 8.29 27.01 6.64
CA THR A 45 7.53 27.46 5.46
C THR A 45 6.65 28.67 5.76
N GLY A 46 6.42 28.97 7.05
CA GLY A 46 5.72 30.18 7.48
C GLY A 46 4.21 29.98 7.64
N VAL A 47 3.76 28.74 7.84
CA VAL A 47 2.40 28.44 8.29
C VAL A 47 2.14 29.19 9.61
N LYS A 48 0.98 29.82 9.74
CA LYS A 48 0.61 30.56 10.96
C LYS A 48 0.65 29.60 12.15
N LEU A 49 1.33 30.00 13.22
CA LEU A 49 1.48 29.16 14.42
C LEU A 49 0.14 28.75 15.04
N SER A 50 -0.89 29.60 14.91
CA SER A 50 -2.25 29.31 15.36
C SER A 50 -2.89 28.14 14.62
N ASP A 51 -2.50 27.93 13.36
CA ASP A 51 -3.19 27.02 12.44
C ASP A 51 -2.48 25.66 12.37
N VAL A 52 -1.28 25.54 12.99
CA VAL A 52 -0.49 24.29 12.98
C VAL A 52 -1.27 23.15 13.62
N GLY A 53 -1.95 23.38 14.74
CA GLY A 53 -2.76 22.35 15.41
C GLY A 53 -3.87 21.81 14.50
N ASP A 54 -4.68 22.73 13.94
CA ASP A 54 -5.80 22.40 13.07
C ASP A 54 -5.33 21.68 11.79
N LEU A 55 -4.18 22.06 11.25
CA LEU A 55 -3.59 21.44 10.07
C LEU A 55 -3.13 20.00 10.35
N LEU A 56 -2.52 19.74 11.52
CA LEU A 56 -2.17 18.39 11.95
C LEU A 56 -3.43 17.53 12.16
N GLU A 57 -4.46 18.08 12.82
CA GLU A 57 -5.74 17.38 13.04
C GLU A 57 -6.43 17.03 11.72
N THR A 58 -6.49 17.99 10.79
CA THR A 58 -7.09 17.79 9.46
C THR A 58 -6.34 16.71 8.68
N GLY A 59 -5.00 16.71 8.71
CA GLY A 59 -4.20 15.68 8.04
C GLY A 59 -4.37 14.29 8.65
N VAL A 60 -4.42 14.20 9.98
CA VAL A 60 -4.69 12.93 10.69
C VAL A 60 -6.09 12.42 10.35
N GLY A 61 -7.11 13.27 10.47
CA GLY A 61 -8.51 12.92 10.24
C GLY A 61 -8.79 12.55 8.79
N GLY A 62 -8.20 13.27 7.82
CA GLY A 62 -8.33 12.97 6.40
C GLY A 62 -7.77 11.60 6.02
N THR A 63 -6.73 11.14 6.70
CA THR A 63 -6.12 9.82 6.45
C THR A 63 -6.82 8.71 7.23
N LEU A 64 -7.02 8.90 8.54
CA LEU A 64 -7.59 7.87 9.41
C LEU A 64 -9.11 7.71 9.27
N GLY A 65 -9.84 8.74 8.81
CA GLY A 65 -11.30 8.78 8.83
C GLY A 65 -11.97 7.55 8.20
N PHE A 66 -11.47 7.07 7.06
CA PHE A 66 -11.96 5.83 6.45
C PHE A 66 -11.07 4.62 6.75
N LEU A 67 -9.75 4.80 6.96
CA LEU A 67 -8.81 3.69 7.15
C LEU A 67 -8.91 3.03 8.54
N VAL A 68 -9.26 3.77 9.60
CA VAL A 68 -9.21 3.25 10.97
C VAL A 68 -10.14 2.05 11.16
N LEU A 69 -11.38 2.14 10.67
CA LEU A 69 -12.35 1.05 10.75
C LEU A 69 -11.95 -0.13 9.87
N ILE A 70 -11.39 0.15 8.70
CA ILE A 70 -10.96 -0.89 7.76
C ILE A 70 -9.80 -1.69 8.38
N ILE A 71 -8.80 -1.00 8.94
CA ILE A 71 -7.66 -1.61 9.61
C ILE A 71 -8.11 -2.40 10.84
N GLY A 72 -9.03 -1.83 11.65
CA GLY A 72 -9.61 -2.51 12.80
C GLY A 72 -10.35 -3.79 12.43
N PHE A 73 -11.32 -3.73 11.51
CA PHE A 73 -12.07 -4.91 11.07
C PHE A 73 -11.20 -5.93 10.34
N GLY A 74 -10.23 -5.47 9.53
CA GLY A 74 -9.24 -6.34 8.90
C GLY A 74 -8.37 -7.09 9.92
N ALA A 75 -7.97 -6.44 11.02
CA ALA A 75 -7.23 -7.07 12.10
C ALA A 75 -8.07 -8.14 12.82
N VAL A 76 -9.33 -7.84 13.11
CA VAL A 76 -10.27 -8.81 13.70
C VAL A 76 -10.45 -10.02 12.78
N LEU A 77 -10.69 -9.80 11.49
CA LEU A 77 -10.84 -10.85 10.50
C LEU A 77 -9.58 -11.71 10.38
N GLY A 78 -8.40 -11.08 10.35
CA GLY A 78 -7.10 -11.75 10.39
C GLY A 78 -6.93 -12.62 11.63
N LYS A 79 -7.27 -12.08 12.81
CA LYS A 79 -7.18 -12.83 14.07
C LYS A 79 -8.16 -13.99 14.11
N MET A 80 -9.38 -13.81 13.62
CA MET A 80 -10.38 -14.88 13.49
C MET A 80 -9.89 -16.04 12.62
N LEU A 81 -9.16 -15.78 11.54
CA LEU A 81 -8.57 -16.82 10.70
C LEU A 81 -7.43 -17.57 11.40
N GLU A 82 -6.59 -16.83 12.13
CA GLU A 82 -5.49 -17.39 12.92
C GLU A 82 -6.04 -18.33 14.00
N VAL A 83 -6.97 -17.84 14.83
CA VAL A 83 -7.49 -18.61 15.97
C VAL A 83 -8.42 -19.75 15.54
N SER A 84 -9.09 -19.66 14.39
CA SER A 84 -9.99 -20.72 13.91
C SER A 84 -9.29 -21.87 13.19
N GLY A 85 -8.03 -21.67 12.78
CA GLY A 85 -7.30 -22.57 11.87
C GLY A 85 -7.68 -22.38 10.39
N GLY A 86 -8.49 -21.37 10.05
CA GLY A 86 -8.83 -21.05 8.66
C GLY A 86 -7.61 -20.71 7.82
N ALA A 87 -6.69 -19.95 8.42
CA ALA A 87 -5.37 -19.69 7.88
C ALA A 87 -4.67 -20.99 7.40
N GLU A 88 -4.58 -22.00 8.25
CA GLU A 88 -3.95 -23.29 7.95
C GLU A 88 -4.69 -24.06 6.83
N ARG A 89 -6.04 -24.03 6.83
CA ARG A 89 -6.84 -24.70 5.79
C ARG A 89 -6.57 -24.13 4.40
N LEU A 90 -6.51 -22.80 4.28
CA LEU A 90 -6.24 -22.12 3.02
C LEU A 90 -4.86 -22.47 2.49
N ALA A 91 -3.86 -22.39 3.37
CA ALA A 91 -2.48 -22.77 3.07
C ALA A 91 -2.41 -24.18 2.45
N ASN A 92 -2.97 -25.17 3.13
CA ASN A 92 -2.95 -26.57 2.69
C ASN A 92 -3.61 -26.78 1.32
N THR A 93 -4.64 -26.00 1.00
CA THR A 93 -5.36 -26.12 -0.26
C THR A 93 -4.65 -25.40 -1.40
N MET A 94 -4.11 -24.20 -1.14
CA MET A 94 -3.34 -23.43 -2.11
C MET A 94 -2.11 -24.18 -2.61
N LEU A 95 -1.37 -24.86 -1.72
CA LEU A 95 -0.22 -25.67 -2.13
C LEU A 95 -0.59 -26.79 -3.11
N ARG A 96 -1.71 -27.48 -2.85
CA ARG A 96 -2.16 -28.59 -3.69
C ARG A 96 -2.56 -28.13 -5.08
N VAL A 97 -3.16 -26.94 -5.20
CA VAL A 97 -3.72 -26.43 -6.46
C VAL A 97 -2.69 -25.67 -7.29
N PHE A 98 -1.95 -24.74 -6.67
CA PHE A 98 -1.09 -23.81 -7.41
C PHE A 98 0.40 -24.19 -7.40
N GLY A 99 0.82 -24.96 -6.40
CA GLY A 99 2.22 -25.30 -6.16
C GLY A 99 3.04 -24.13 -5.59
N GLU A 100 4.07 -24.44 -4.81
CA GLU A 100 4.91 -23.47 -4.08
C GLU A 100 5.56 -22.43 -5.00
N LYS A 101 5.99 -22.86 -6.19
CA LYS A 101 6.75 -22.02 -7.13
C LYS A 101 5.93 -20.88 -7.74
N ARG A 102 4.61 -21.00 -7.79
CA ARG A 102 3.71 -20.02 -8.42
C ARG A 102 3.07 -19.05 -7.42
N ALA A 103 3.29 -19.24 -6.12
CA ALA A 103 2.68 -18.42 -5.08
C ALA A 103 2.90 -16.90 -5.28
N PRO A 104 4.10 -16.39 -5.59
CA PRO A 104 4.30 -14.96 -5.83
C PRO A 104 3.47 -14.41 -7.01
N LEU A 105 3.32 -15.21 -8.08
CA LEU A 105 2.54 -14.82 -9.26
C LEU A 105 1.05 -14.78 -8.95
N VAL A 106 0.54 -15.78 -8.22
CA VAL A 106 -0.86 -15.83 -7.78
C VAL A 106 -1.18 -14.62 -6.91
N MET A 107 -0.28 -14.23 -5.99
CA MET A 107 -0.47 -13.05 -5.16
C MET A 107 -0.48 -11.75 -5.95
N SER A 108 0.34 -11.65 -7.00
CA SER A 108 0.33 -10.49 -7.91
C SER A 108 -1.01 -10.39 -8.66
N LEU A 109 -1.48 -11.49 -9.26
CA LEU A 109 -2.78 -11.52 -9.92
C LEU A 109 -3.93 -11.21 -8.97
N LEU A 110 -3.87 -11.76 -7.74
CA LEU A 110 -4.85 -11.46 -6.70
C LEU A 110 -4.84 -9.97 -6.35
N GLY A 111 -3.66 -9.34 -6.26
CA GLY A 111 -3.54 -7.90 -6.04
C GLY A 111 -4.15 -7.07 -7.17
N ILE A 112 -4.00 -7.49 -8.43
CA ILE A 112 -4.62 -6.80 -9.56
C ILE A 112 -6.14 -6.90 -9.47
N ILE A 113 -6.67 -8.11 -9.29
CA ILE A 113 -8.12 -8.34 -9.22
C ILE A 113 -8.73 -7.61 -8.02
N ALA A 114 -8.09 -7.73 -6.86
CA ALA A 114 -8.57 -7.13 -5.62
C ALA A 114 -8.44 -5.61 -5.63
N GLY A 115 -7.44 -5.05 -6.33
CA GLY A 115 -7.20 -3.61 -6.40
C GLY A 115 -8.22 -2.82 -7.21
N ILE A 116 -8.97 -3.47 -8.11
CA ILE A 116 -9.97 -2.80 -8.95
C ILE A 116 -11.06 -2.13 -8.09
N PRO A 117 -11.68 -2.84 -7.12
CA PRO A 117 -12.73 -2.27 -6.29
C PRO A 117 -12.27 -1.61 -4.97
N VAL A 118 -10.99 -1.72 -4.59
CA VAL A 118 -10.51 -1.29 -3.26
C VAL A 118 -9.29 -0.36 -3.33
N PHE A 119 -9.18 0.56 -2.38
CA PHE A 119 -7.96 1.35 -2.18
C PHE A 119 -6.77 0.47 -1.81
N VAL A 120 -5.56 0.88 -2.21
CA VAL A 120 -4.32 0.10 -1.99
C VAL A 120 -4.10 -0.25 -0.51
N GLU A 121 -4.30 0.69 0.42
CA GLU A 121 -4.10 0.44 1.85
C GLU A 121 -5.11 -0.59 2.38
N VAL A 122 -6.36 -0.45 1.95
CA VAL A 122 -7.47 -1.34 2.31
C VAL A 122 -7.23 -2.74 1.77
N GLY A 123 -6.92 -2.85 0.48
CA GLY A 123 -6.65 -4.12 -0.20
C GLY A 123 -5.47 -4.85 0.40
N PHE A 124 -4.40 -4.12 0.77
CA PHE A 124 -3.25 -4.71 1.41
C PHE A 124 -3.62 -5.29 2.78
N VAL A 125 -4.27 -4.50 3.65
CA VAL A 125 -4.69 -4.95 4.98
C VAL A 125 -5.56 -6.20 4.91
N LEU A 126 -6.52 -6.23 3.98
CA LEU A 126 -7.42 -7.36 3.76
C LEU A 126 -6.68 -8.64 3.41
N LEU A 127 -5.59 -8.52 2.65
CA LEU A 127 -4.89 -9.67 2.05
C LEU A 127 -3.59 -10.02 2.78
N VAL A 128 -3.12 -9.21 3.73
CA VAL A 128 -1.95 -9.52 4.56
C VAL A 128 -2.08 -10.84 5.33
N PRO A 129 -3.22 -11.18 5.97
CA PRO A 129 -3.38 -12.48 6.61
C PRO A 129 -3.10 -13.64 5.63
N LEU A 130 -3.55 -13.51 4.38
CA LEU A 130 -3.29 -14.48 3.33
C LEU A 130 -1.79 -14.52 2.94
N VAL A 131 -1.10 -13.37 2.92
CA VAL A 131 0.36 -13.31 2.70
C VAL A 131 1.10 -14.18 3.71
N PHE A 132 0.81 -14.05 5.01
CA PHE A 132 1.51 -14.82 6.05
C PHE A 132 1.24 -16.32 5.94
N VAL A 133 -0.01 -16.67 5.66
CA VAL A 133 -0.43 -18.05 5.42
C VAL A 133 0.31 -18.67 4.25
N VAL A 134 0.31 -17.99 3.10
CA VAL A 134 0.95 -18.47 1.88
C VAL A 134 2.47 -18.54 2.04
N ALA A 135 3.08 -17.55 2.69
CA ALA A 135 4.52 -17.51 2.93
C ALA A 135 4.99 -18.67 3.82
N ARG A 136 4.34 -18.86 4.97
CA ARG A 136 4.66 -19.95 5.92
C ARG A 136 4.56 -21.31 5.24
N GLN A 137 3.52 -21.50 4.44
CA GLN A 137 3.23 -22.77 3.83
C GLN A 137 4.10 -23.07 2.60
N ALA A 138 4.40 -22.06 1.78
CA ALA A 138 5.31 -22.21 0.64
C ALA A 138 6.79 -22.28 1.05
N GLY A 139 7.10 -22.19 2.35
CA GLY A 139 8.47 -22.10 2.85
C GLY A 139 9.22 -20.88 2.30
N MET A 140 8.49 -19.79 2.00
CA MET A 140 9.02 -18.57 1.41
C MET A 140 9.02 -17.43 2.42
N SER A 141 9.89 -16.44 2.23
CA SER A 141 9.82 -15.21 3.01
C SER A 141 8.48 -14.51 2.78
N LYS A 142 7.91 -13.92 3.84
CA LYS A 142 6.69 -13.10 3.73
C LYS A 142 6.84 -11.94 2.73
N LEU A 143 8.06 -11.46 2.53
CA LEU A 143 8.38 -10.42 1.55
C LEU A 143 8.20 -10.91 0.11
N ARG A 144 8.60 -12.16 -0.19
CA ARG A 144 8.47 -12.76 -1.52
C ARG A 144 7.02 -12.97 -1.96
N ILE A 145 6.10 -12.98 -1.00
CA ILE A 145 4.66 -13.11 -1.22
C ILE A 145 3.95 -11.75 -1.13
N GLY A 146 4.31 -10.93 -0.14
CA GLY A 146 3.68 -9.64 0.12
C GLY A 146 4.06 -8.51 -0.84
N VAL A 147 5.32 -8.47 -1.32
CA VAL A 147 5.76 -7.43 -2.26
C VAL A 147 5.05 -7.54 -3.62
N PRO A 148 4.91 -8.73 -4.23
CA PRO A 148 4.06 -8.91 -5.40
C PRO A 148 2.64 -8.38 -5.24
N LEU A 149 2.02 -8.64 -4.09
CA LEU A 149 0.65 -8.22 -3.79
C LEU A 149 0.54 -6.69 -3.74
N ILE A 150 1.36 -6.03 -2.91
CA ILE A 150 1.25 -4.59 -2.68
C ILE A 150 1.60 -3.77 -3.93
N ILE A 151 2.56 -4.23 -4.73
CA ILE A 151 2.92 -3.56 -5.98
C ILE A 151 1.82 -3.69 -7.02
N SER A 152 1.18 -4.86 -7.11
CA SER A 152 0.00 -5.04 -7.97
C SER A 152 -1.16 -4.15 -7.57
N LEU A 153 -1.46 -4.03 -6.28
CA LEU A 153 -2.48 -3.11 -5.76
C LEU A 153 -2.13 -1.65 -6.12
N MET A 154 -0.86 -1.25 -5.96
CA MET A 154 -0.39 0.09 -6.32
C MET A 154 -0.51 0.37 -7.82
N CYS A 155 -0.18 -0.60 -8.67
CA CYS A 155 -0.32 -0.45 -10.12
C CYS A 155 -1.78 -0.19 -10.51
N VAL A 156 -2.73 -0.91 -9.93
CA VAL A 156 -4.16 -0.71 -10.20
C VAL A 156 -4.66 0.62 -9.65
N HIS A 157 -4.25 1.00 -8.44
CA HIS A 157 -4.58 2.29 -7.81
C HIS A 157 -4.24 3.48 -8.72
N CYS A 158 -3.07 3.43 -9.36
CA CYS A 158 -2.56 4.54 -10.16
C CYS A 158 -2.94 4.49 -11.65
N LEU A 159 -3.18 3.31 -12.23
CA LEU A 159 -3.35 3.16 -13.68
C LEU A 159 -4.76 2.80 -14.14
N LEU A 160 -5.66 2.40 -13.22
CA LEU A 160 -6.94 1.81 -13.63
C LEU A 160 -8.15 2.49 -12.97
N PRO A 161 -8.99 3.19 -13.75
CA PRO A 161 -10.38 3.46 -13.36
C PRO A 161 -11.13 2.13 -13.10
N PRO A 162 -12.11 2.08 -12.18
CA PRO A 162 -12.82 3.19 -11.55
C PRO A 162 -12.15 3.75 -10.30
N HIS A 163 -10.89 3.39 -10.01
CA HIS A 163 -10.20 3.88 -8.82
C HIS A 163 -10.27 5.43 -8.76
N PRO A 164 -10.75 6.06 -7.66
CA PRO A 164 -11.10 7.48 -7.63
C PRO A 164 -10.01 8.42 -8.16
N ALA A 165 -8.74 8.19 -7.80
CA ALA A 165 -7.60 8.97 -8.29
C ALA A 165 -7.45 8.88 -9.82
N ALA A 166 -7.42 7.67 -10.37
CA ALA A 166 -7.29 7.42 -11.81
C ALA A 166 -8.50 7.97 -12.58
N THR A 167 -9.71 7.81 -12.05
CA THR A 167 -10.95 8.38 -12.61
C THR A 167 -10.93 9.91 -12.61
N ALA A 168 -10.51 10.53 -11.50
CA ALA A 168 -10.45 11.98 -11.36
C ALA A 168 -9.50 12.60 -12.40
N ILE A 169 -8.28 12.06 -12.54
CA ILE A 169 -7.33 12.60 -13.52
C ILE A 169 -7.77 12.33 -14.97
N SER A 170 -8.47 11.22 -15.22
CA SER A 170 -9.06 10.93 -16.54
C SER A 170 -10.07 12.02 -16.92
N ASN A 171 -10.94 12.39 -15.98
CA ASN A 171 -11.89 13.47 -16.17
C ASN A 171 -11.21 14.83 -16.32
N THR A 172 -10.22 15.14 -15.49
CA THR A 172 -9.47 16.41 -15.55
C THR A 172 -8.76 16.60 -16.89
N LEU A 173 -8.15 15.55 -17.43
CA LEU A 173 -7.43 15.58 -18.70
C LEU A 173 -8.34 15.34 -19.93
N GLY A 174 -9.64 15.09 -19.72
CA GLY A 174 -10.59 14.82 -20.81
C GLY A 174 -10.33 13.50 -21.55
N ALA A 175 -9.76 12.51 -20.88
CA ALA A 175 -9.49 11.20 -21.46
C ALA A 175 -10.72 10.29 -21.43
N ASP A 176 -10.90 9.49 -22.47
CA ASP A 176 -11.92 8.44 -22.47
C ASP A 176 -11.60 7.37 -21.42
N ILE A 177 -12.50 7.18 -20.46
CA ILE A 177 -12.29 6.24 -19.34
C ILE A 177 -12.12 4.81 -19.84
N GLY A 178 -12.87 4.40 -20.88
CA GLY A 178 -12.76 3.05 -21.45
C GLY A 178 -11.38 2.80 -22.04
N GLN A 179 -10.84 3.78 -22.75
CA GLN A 179 -9.49 3.76 -23.29
C GLN A 179 -8.44 3.69 -22.17
N VAL A 180 -8.57 4.51 -21.12
CA VAL A 180 -7.65 4.48 -19.96
C VAL A 180 -7.70 3.11 -19.27
N ILE A 181 -8.87 2.48 -19.10
CA ILE A 181 -8.98 1.13 -18.53
C ILE A 181 -8.24 0.12 -19.39
N MET A 182 -8.48 0.11 -20.70
CA MET A 182 -7.89 -0.87 -21.61
C MET A 182 -6.36 -0.74 -21.66
N LEU A 183 -5.87 0.47 -21.88
CA LEU A 183 -4.44 0.76 -21.96
C LEU A 183 -3.76 0.63 -20.58
N GLY A 184 -4.44 1.06 -19.52
CA GLY A 184 -3.99 0.95 -18.14
C GLY A 184 -3.80 -0.49 -17.71
N LEU A 185 -4.71 -1.41 -18.06
CA LEU A 185 -4.55 -2.84 -17.78
C LEU A 185 -3.34 -3.44 -18.52
N LEU A 186 -3.15 -3.03 -19.78
CA LEU A 186 -2.03 -3.47 -20.61
C LEU A 186 -0.67 -3.03 -20.01
N VAL A 187 -0.62 -1.85 -19.37
CA VAL A 187 0.58 -1.31 -18.72
C VAL A 187 0.76 -1.83 -17.29
N ALA A 188 -0.33 -1.96 -16.52
CA ALA A 188 -0.31 -2.38 -15.12
C ALA A 188 0.11 -3.84 -14.95
N LEU A 189 -0.26 -4.73 -15.89
CA LEU A 189 0.15 -6.13 -15.88
C LEU A 189 1.68 -6.31 -15.92
N PRO A 190 2.42 -5.82 -16.93
CA PRO A 190 3.87 -5.95 -16.97
C PRO A 190 4.54 -5.17 -15.83
N ALA A 191 4.05 -3.97 -15.48
CA ALA A 191 4.61 -3.19 -14.37
C ALA A 191 4.55 -3.96 -13.04
N SER A 192 3.40 -4.56 -12.74
CA SER A 192 3.22 -5.33 -11.50
C SER A 192 3.99 -6.65 -11.48
N LEU A 193 4.06 -7.37 -12.61
CA LEU A 193 4.80 -8.63 -12.71
C LEU A 193 6.32 -8.42 -12.60
N ILE A 194 6.83 -7.33 -13.16
CA ILE A 194 8.26 -7.01 -13.15
C ILE A 194 8.66 -6.41 -11.80
N GLY A 195 7.93 -5.39 -11.31
CA GLY A 195 8.20 -4.74 -10.02
C GLY A 195 7.94 -5.64 -8.81
N GLY A 196 7.03 -6.62 -8.93
CA GLY A 196 6.65 -7.54 -7.85
C GLY A 196 7.37 -8.89 -7.92
N PRO A 197 6.75 -9.94 -8.51
CA PRO A 197 7.29 -11.30 -8.51
C PRO A 197 8.70 -11.43 -9.08
N LEU A 198 8.99 -10.78 -10.21
CA LEU A 198 10.29 -10.90 -10.88
C LEU A 198 11.39 -10.23 -10.06
N TYR A 199 11.18 -8.99 -9.64
CA TYR A 199 12.08 -8.28 -8.74
C TYR A 199 12.37 -9.10 -7.47
N MET A 200 11.34 -9.60 -6.78
CA MET A 200 11.53 -10.39 -5.56
C MET A 200 12.26 -11.71 -5.80
N ARG A 201 12.14 -12.32 -6.98
CA ARG A 201 12.91 -13.52 -7.31
C ARG A 201 14.42 -13.28 -7.25
N PHE A 202 14.87 -12.06 -7.58
CA PHE A 202 16.27 -11.67 -7.49
C PHE A 202 16.63 -11.10 -6.11
N ALA A 203 15.78 -10.22 -5.58
CA ALA A 203 16.02 -9.54 -4.31
C ALA A 203 16.03 -10.49 -3.11
N ASP A 204 15.12 -11.48 -3.06
CA ASP A 204 15.04 -12.47 -1.97
C ASP A 204 16.34 -13.27 -1.82
N ARG A 205 16.99 -13.63 -2.94
CA ARG A 205 18.31 -14.29 -2.93
C ARG A 205 19.41 -13.40 -2.38
N TRP A 206 19.32 -12.09 -2.64
CA TRP A 206 20.28 -11.11 -2.14
C TRP A 206 20.07 -10.83 -0.65
N PHE A 207 18.82 -10.68 -0.21
CA PHE A 207 18.47 -10.51 1.21
C PHE A 207 18.89 -11.71 2.05
N ALA A 208 18.59 -12.94 1.60
CA ALA A 208 19.00 -14.15 2.30
C ALA A 208 20.53 -14.27 2.46
N ARG A 209 21.29 -13.82 1.46
CA ARG A 209 22.77 -13.75 1.55
C ARG A 209 23.26 -12.70 2.53
N GLN A 210 22.56 -11.57 2.64
CA GLN A 210 22.90 -10.54 3.62
C GLN A 210 22.60 -10.99 5.04
N GLU A 211 21.45 -11.62 5.26
CA GLU A 211 21.04 -12.16 6.57
C GLU A 211 22.00 -13.26 7.02
N ALA A 212 22.34 -14.22 6.16
CA ALA A 212 23.35 -15.23 6.46
C ALA A 212 24.73 -14.63 6.79
N LYS A 213 25.16 -13.58 6.07
CA LYS A 213 26.42 -12.88 6.39
C LYS A 213 26.36 -12.10 7.71
N ALA A 214 25.20 -11.55 8.05
CA ALA A 214 25.00 -10.82 9.30
C ALA A 214 24.96 -11.78 10.50
N GLU A 215 24.34 -12.95 10.36
CA GLU A 215 24.35 -14.02 11.37
C GLU A 215 25.77 -14.55 11.59
N ILE A 216 26.50 -14.89 10.52
CA ILE A 216 27.91 -15.32 10.63
C ILE A 216 28.78 -14.23 11.27
N ARG A 217 28.52 -12.95 10.96
CA ARG A 217 29.23 -11.83 11.59
C ARG A 217 28.88 -11.67 13.06
N ALA A 218 27.62 -11.86 13.43
CA ALA A 218 27.16 -11.82 14.82
C ALA A 218 27.73 -12.98 15.64
N GLU A 219 27.79 -14.18 15.07
CA GLU A 219 28.44 -15.36 15.66
C GLU A 219 29.95 -15.14 15.82
N SER A 220 30.63 -14.61 14.80
CA SER A 220 32.08 -14.28 14.88
C SER A 220 32.42 -13.15 15.86
N LEU A 221 31.45 -12.28 16.18
CA LEU A 221 31.58 -11.21 17.17
C LEU A 221 31.24 -11.72 18.58
N ALA A 222 30.33 -12.70 18.69
CA ALA A 222 30.00 -13.38 19.95
C ALA A 222 31.10 -14.34 20.40
N GLU A 223 31.88 -14.93 19.48
CA GLU A 223 33.05 -15.77 19.80
C GLU A 223 34.20 -15.02 20.51
N ASN A 224 34.16 -13.68 20.60
CA ASN A 224 35.13 -12.89 21.39
C ASN A 224 34.65 -12.55 22.81
N GLN A 225 33.44 -12.95 23.21
CA GLN A 225 32.91 -12.75 24.57
C GLN A 225 31.97 -13.90 24.97
N ALA A 226 32.56 -15.05 25.34
CA ALA A 226 32.16 -15.93 26.46
C ALA A 226 32.62 -17.38 26.20
N GLU A 227 33.75 -17.76 26.81
CA GLU A 227 33.83 -19.07 27.46
C GLU A 227 32.85 -19.06 28.65
N ILE A 228 32.33 -20.25 28.99
CA ILE A 228 31.47 -20.57 30.13
C ILE A 228 29.96 -20.33 29.91
N HIS A 229 29.30 -21.30 29.28
CA HIS A 229 28.30 -22.18 29.91
C HIS A 229 27.66 -23.08 28.85
N THR A 230 28.04 -24.35 28.87
CA THR A 230 27.37 -25.42 28.15
C THR A 230 26.17 -25.84 28.97
N GLU A 231 24.95 -25.72 28.43
CA GLU A 231 23.85 -26.64 28.75
C GLU A 231 22.71 -26.54 27.73
N SER A 232 22.53 -27.65 27.01
CA SER A 232 21.30 -28.20 26.42
C SER A 232 20.11 -27.24 26.22
N SER A 233 19.87 -26.84 24.97
CA SER A 233 18.53 -26.42 24.53
C SER A 233 18.05 -27.31 23.39
N GLY A 234 17.16 -28.24 23.75
CA GLY A 234 16.46 -29.10 22.82
C GLY A 234 15.66 -28.26 21.82
N ARG A 235 15.66 -28.71 20.56
CA ARG A 235 14.77 -28.22 19.51
C ARG A 235 13.34 -28.26 20.03
N HIS A 236 12.78 -27.09 20.35
CA HIS A 236 11.36 -26.94 20.59
C HIS A 236 10.64 -27.08 19.25
N ALA A 237 10.35 -28.31 18.86
CA ALA A 237 9.22 -28.57 17.99
C ALA A 237 8.00 -27.96 18.69
N ALA A 238 7.31 -27.04 18.00
CA ALA A 238 6.08 -26.45 18.50
C ALA A 238 5.15 -27.57 18.98
N PRO A 239 4.47 -27.42 20.13
CA PRO A 239 3.57 -28.43 20.65
C PRO A 239 2.55 -28.76 19.55
N GLN A 240 2.47 -30.04 19.18
CA GLN A 240 1.40 -30.55 18.34
C GLN A 240 0.12 -30.43 19.17
N THR A 241 -0.58 -29.32 19.00
CA THR A 241 -1.93 -29.12 19.51
C THR A 241 -2.81 -30.28 19.01
N PRO A 242 -3.70 -30.86 19.83
CA PRO A 242 -4.59 -31.95 19.40
C PRO A 242 -5.28 -31.57 18.09
N ALA A 243 -5.50 -32.56 17.22
CA ALA A 243 -6.06 -32.40 15.87
C ALA A 243 -7.32 -31.52 15.90
N ARG A 244 -7.12 -30.22 15.69
CA ARG A 244 -8.18 -29.25 15.69
C ARG A 244 -8.89 -29.41 14.36
N GLU A 245 -10.18 -29.70 14.38
CA GLU A 245 -10.95 -29.84 13.15
C GLU A 245 -10.90 -28.51 12.38
N LEU A 246 -10.12 -28.45 11.30
CA LEU A 246 -9.97 -27.23 10.50
C LEU A 246 -11.31 -26.85 9.86
N PRO A 247 -11.63 -25.55 9.70
CA PRO A 247 -12.83 -25.14 9.01
C PRO A 247 -12.79 -25.58 7.55
N GLY A 248 -13.96 -25.67 6.91
CA GLY A 248 -14.05 -25.97 5.48
C GLY A 248 -13.30 -24.93 4.63
N PHE A 249 -12.63 -25.37 3.56
CA PHE A 249 -11.91 -24.47 2.66
C PHE A 249 -12.85 -23.44 2.02
N GLY A 250 -14.01 -23.87 1.53
CA GLY A 250 -14.98 -22.98 0.87
C GLY A 250 -15.50 -21.89 1.79
N ILE A 251 -15.88 -22.23 3.03
CA ILE A 251 -16.34 -21.26 4.03
C ILE A 251 -15.20 -20.28 4.36
N THR A 252 -13.99 -20.78 4.61
CA THR A 252 -12.85 -19.94 4.96
C THR A 252 -12.47 -18.98 3.82
N LEU A 253 -12.44 -19.48 2.58
CA LEU A 253 -12.18 -18.68 1.39
C LEU A 253 -13.27 -17.63 1.19
N PHE A 254 -14.54 -18.03 1.35
CA PHE A 254 -15.67 -17.11 1.26
C PHE A 254 -15.59 -16.03 2.34
N THR A 255 -15.23 -16.35 3.60
CA THR A 255 -15.09 -15.35 4.66
C THR A 255 -14.10 -14.25 4.29
N ILE A 256 -12.93 -14.61 3.74
CA ILE A 256 -11.90 -13.65 3.32
C ILE A 256 -12.27 -12.89 2.05
N LEU A 257 -12.92 -13.56 1.10
CA LEU A 257 -13.28 -12.95 -0.18
C LEU A 257 -14.60 -12.19 -0.11
N LEU A 258 -15.45 -12.41 0.90
CA LEU A 258 -16.74 -11.73 1.05
C LEU A 258 -16.65 -10.20 0.95
N PRO A 259 -15.75 -9.48 1.64
CA PRO A 259 -15.69 -8.03 1.52
C PRO A 259 -15.29 -7.65 0.09
N LEU A 260 -14.36 -8.39 -0.54
CA LEU A 260 -13.99 -8.18 -1.93
C LEU A 260 -15.16 -8.43 -2.89
N LEU A 261 -15.92 -9.51 -2.71
CA LEU A 261 -17.07 -9.86 -3.54
C LEU A 261 -18.17 -8.78 -3.47
N LEU A 262 -18.42 -8.23 -2.28
CA LEU A 262 -19.36 -7.13 -2.09
C LEU A 262 -18.89 -5.86 -2.80
N MET A 263 -17.61 -5.52 -2.69
CA MET A 263 -17.03 -4.35 -3.36
C MET A 263 -16.98 -4.52 -4.88
N ILE A 264 -16.68 -5.71 -5.41
CA ILE A 264 -16.80 -6.03 -6.84
C ILE A 264 -18.26 -5.87 -7.31
N GLY A 265 -19.21 -6.36 -6.51
CA GLY A 265 -20.64 -6.20 -6.79
C GLY A 265 -21.02 -4.72 -6.95
N LYS A 266 -20.58 -3.87 -6.02
CA LYS A 266 -20.72 -2.41 -6.13
C LYS A 266 -20.15 -1.89 -7.45
N THR A 267 -18.88 -2.19 -7.73
CA THR A 267 -18.20 -1.72 -8.96
C THR A 267 -18.95 -2.14 -10.23
N ILE A 268 -19.44 -3.38 -10.31
CA ILE A 268 -20.21 -3.87 -11.47
C ILE A 268 -21.53 -3.10 -11.58
N THR A 269 -22.25 -2.92 -10.48
CA THR A 269 -23.54 -2.20 -10.50
C THR A 269 -23.37 -0.73 -10.85
N GLU A 270 -22.33 -0.06 -10.36
CA GLU A 270 -22.03 1.34 -10.71
C GLU A 270 -21.68 1.49 -12.20
N ALA A 271 -21.02 0.48 -12.79
CA ALA A 271 -20.65 0.48 -14.20
C ALA A 271 -21.81 0.13 -15.14
N THR A 272 -22.86 -0.54 -14.67
CA THR A 272 -23.90 -1.13 -15.55
C THR A 272 -25.32 -0.61 -15.30
N LEU A 273 -25.62 -0.11 -14.10
CA LEU A 273 -26.95 0.35 -13.71
C LEU A 273 -26.98 1.87 -13.51
N PRO A 274 -28.10 2.54 -13.86
CA PRO A 274 -28.28 3.96 -13.56
C PRO A 274 -28.32 4.23 -12.05
N GLU A 275 -27.93 5.43 -11.64
CA GLU A 275 -27.96 5.87 -10.24
C GLU A 275 -29.35 5.86 -9.60
N THR A 276 -30.43 5.78 -10.38
CA THR A 276 -31.80 5.73 -9.87
C THR A 276 -32.28 4.32 -9.54
N HIS A 277 -31.49 3.28 -9.87
CA HIS A 277 -31.91 1.90 -9.71
C HIS A 277 -31.71 1.42 -8.26
N ALA A 278 -32.76 0.88 -7.63
CA ALA A 278 -32.70 0.46 -6.22
C ALA A 278 -31.57 -0.56 -5.92
N LEU A 279 -31.27 -1.46 -6.87
CA LEU A 279 -30.14 -2.40 -6.74
C LEU A 279 -28.79 -1.67 -6.69
N GLN A 280 -28.62 -0.58 -7.44
CA GLN A 280 -27.37 0.19 -7.44
C GLN A 280 -27.15 0.86 -6.08
N HIS A 281 -28.19 1.43 -5.47
CA HIS A 281 -28.12 1.94 -4.09
C HIS A 281 -27.81 0.85 -3.05
N ALA A 282 -28.43 -0.32 -3.17
CA ALA A 282 -28.20 -1.44 -2.25
C ALA A 282 -26.73 -1.89 -2.31
N PHE A 283 -26.18 -2.08 -3.51
CA PHE A 283 -24.78 -2.46 -3.71
C PHE A 283 -23.80 -1.33 -3.36
N ALA A 284 -24.15 -0.07 -3.59
CA ALA A 284 -23.37 1.08 -3.13
C ALA A 284 -23.17 1.07 -1.61
N LEU A 285 -24.20 0.69 -0.85
CA LEU A 285 -24.12 0.55 0.61
C LEU A 285 -23.32 -0.68 1.03
N VAL A 286 -23.70 -1.89 0.57
CA VAL A 286 -23.06 -3.14 1.06
C VAL A 286 -21.63 -3.32 0.54
N GLY A 287 -21.32 -2.76 -0.62
CA GLY A 287 -19.98 -2.74 -1.18
C GLY A 287 -19.18 -1.49 -0.77
N HIS A 288 -19.67 -0.65 0.14
CA HIS A 288 -18.83 0.36 0.77
C HIS A 288 -17.75 -0.35 1.62
N PRO A 289 -16.45 -0.01 1.53
CA PRO A 289 -15.38 -0.77 2.17
C PRO A 289 -15.59 -1.04 3.66
N ILE A 290 -16.03 -0.03 4.41
CA ILE A 290 -16.32 -0.13 5.86
C ILE A 290 -17.46 -1.14 6.11
N ILE A 291 -18.54 -1.08 5.35
CA ILE A 291 -19.72 -1.93 5.52
C ILE A 291 -19.40 -3.36 5.07
N ALA A 292 -18.74 -3.52 3.94
CA ALA A 292 -18.31 -4.81 3.41
C ALA A 292 -17.40 -5.56 4.42
N LEU A 293 -16.46 -4.84 5.05
CA LEU A 293 -15.60 -5.39 6.09
C LEU A 293 -16.34 -5.71 7.38
N LEU A 294 -17.28 -4.86 7.81
CA LEU A 294 -18.13 -5.14 8.95
C LEU A 294 -18.95 -6.42 8.72
N LEU A 295 -19.62 -6.53 7.57
CA LEU A 295 -20.40 -7.70 7.18
C LEU A 295 -19.52 -8.96 7.11
N SER A 296 -18.31 -8.85 6.57
CA SER A 296 -17.35 -9.95 6.54
C SER A 296 -16.87 -10.36 7.94
N THR A 297 -16.66 -9.38 8.83
CA THR A 297 -16.28 -9.63 10.23
C THR A 297 -17.41 -10.33 10.99
N LEU A 298 -18.66 -9.87 10.83
CA LEU A 298 -19.84 -10.53 11.39
C LEU A 298 -20.01 -11.95 10.83
N PHE A 299 -19.77 -12.13 9.54
CA PHE A 299 -19.76 -13.46 8.93
C PHE A 299 -18.63 -14.33 9.48
N ALA A 300 -17.44 -13.78 9.75
CA ALA A 300 -16.34 -14.50 10.39
C ALA A 300 -16.70 -14.91 11.82
N TYR A 301 -17.32 -14.03 12.60
CA TYR A 301 -17.85 -14.33 13.94
C TYR A 301 -18.79 -15.53 13.90
N TRP A 302 -19.72 -15.54 12.94
CA TRP A 302 -20.65 -16.64 12.78
C TRP A 302 -19.96 -17.93 12.29
N SER A 303 -19.25 -17.86 11.15
CA SER A 303 -18.72 -19.03 10.44
C SER A 303 -17.48 -19.66 11.09
N LEU A 304 -16.54 -18.83 11.56
CA LEU A 304 -15.26 -19.27 12.12
C LEU A 304 -15.26 -19.30 13.65
N GLY A 305 -16.25 -18.68 14.29
CA GLY A 305 -16.44 -18.61 15.74
C GLY A 305 -17.62 -19.43 16.24
N LEU A 306 -18.82 -18.83 16.23
CA LEU A 306 -20.04 -19.37 16.85
C LEU A 306 -20.42 -20.75 16.31
N HIS A 307 -20.38 -20.95 14.99
CA HIS A 307 -20.70 -22.23 14.35
C HIS A 307 -19.68 -23.34 14.66
N ARG A 308 -18.56 -22.98 15.29
CA ARG A 308 -17.48 -23.89 15.71
C ARG A 308 -17.35 -23.97 17.23
N GLY A 309 -18.37 -23.50 17.96
CA GLY A 309 -18.49 -23.66 19.40
C GLY A 309 -17.83 -22.56 20.25
N ALA A 310 -17.35 -21.46 19.65
CA ALA A 310 -16.85 -20.32 20.43
C ALA A 310 -18.00 -19.53 21.08
N SER A 311 -17.80 -19.03 22.29
CA SER A 311 -18.75 -18.11 22.94
C SER A 311 -18.54 -16.66 22.49
N LEU A 312 -19.57 -15.81 22.64
CA LEU A 312 -19.44 -14.37 22.35
C LEU A 312 -18.36 -13.68 23.22
N SER A 313 -18.16 -14.14 24.46
CA SER A 313 -17.10 -13.62 25.33
C SER A 313 -15.71 -13.93 24.78
N GLN A 314 -15.48 -15.15 24.29
CA GLN A 314 -14.22 -15.54 23.64
C GLN A 314 -14.00 -14.72 22.36
N LEU A 315 -15.05 -14.48 21.57
CA LEU A 315 -14.94 -13.65 20.37
C LEU A 315 -14.61 -12.19 20.69
N SER A 316 -15.14 -11.65 21.78
CA SER A 316 -14.78 -10.30 22.26
C SER A 316 -13.29 -10.23 22.61
N GLU A 317 -12.78 -11.20 23.37
CA GLU A 317 -11.37 -11.26 23.77
C GLU A 317 -10.44 -11.39 22.54
N VAL A 318 -10.83 -12.20 21.56
CA VAL A 318 -10.12 -12.31 20.28
C VAL A 318 -10.04 -10.95 19.58
N THR A 319 -11.15 -10.21 19.55
CA THR A 319 -11.22 -8.88 18.95
C THR A 319 -10.34 -7.87 19.69
N ASP A 320 -10.40 -7.82 21.01
CA ASP A 320 -9.57 -6.91 21.81
C ASP A 320 -8.07 -7.19 21.58
N SER A 321 -7.69 -8.47 21.51
CA SER A 321 -6.31 -8.88 21.24
C SER A 321 -5.81 -8.48 19.84
N SER A 322 -6.71 -8.20 18.89
CA SER A 322 -6.37 -7.85 17.52
C SER A 322 -5.98 -6.38 17.34
N PHE A 323 -6.42 -5.49 18.24
CA PHE A 323 -6.18 -4.05 18.11
C PHE A 323 -4.80 -3.61 18.58
N GLY A 324 -4.22 -4.27 19.59
CA GLY A 324 -2.89 -3.94 20.11
C GLY A 324 -1.80 -3.90 19.01
N PRO A 325 -1.65 -4.96 18.20
CA PRO A 325 -0.65 -5.00 17.11
C PRO A 325 -0.80 -3.90 16.05
N ILE A 326 -2.00 -3.34 15.85
CA ILE A 326 -2.25 -2.29 14.84
C ILE A 326 -2.25 -0.87 15.40
N ALA A 327 -2.21 -0.67 16.73
CA ALA A 327 -2.26 0.66 17.33
C ALA A 327 -1.08 1.54 16.88
N GLY A 328 0.14 0.97 16.87
CA GLY A 328 1.32 1.65 16.35
C GLY A 328 1.20 1.99 14.86
N VAL A 329 0.62 1.10 14.06
CA VAL A 329 0.36 1.30 12.63
C VAL A 329 -0.53 2.53 12.42
N LEU A 330 -1.65 2.61 13.14
CA LEU A 330 -2.61 3.70 13.03
C LEU A 330 -1.99 5.06 13.40
N LEU A 331 -1.21 5.10 14.48
CA LEU A 331 -0.52 6.33 14.90
C LEU A 331 0.48 6.82 13.85
N ILE A 332 1.21 5.91 13.21
CA ILE A 332 2.17 6.28 12.18
C ILE A 332 1.44 6.77 10.92
N ILE A 333 0.38 6.09 10.49
CA ILE A 333 -0.43 6.50 9.34
C ILE A 333 -1.04 7.89 9.56
N GLY A 334 -1.62 8.15 10.74
CA GLY A 334 -2.15 9.46 11.11
C GLY A 334 -1.07 10.55 11.08
N ALA A 335 0.11 10.29 11.66
CA ALA A 335 1.23 11.23 11.64
C ALA A 335 1.77 11.49 10.23
N GLY A 336 1.77 10.48 9.36
CA GLY A 336 2.09 10.64 7.93
C GLY A 336 1.08 11.54 7.22
N GLY A 337 -0.21 11.37 7.53
CA GLY A 337 -1.29 12.25 7.05
C GLY A 337 -1.11 13.72 7.48
N ALA A 338 -0.79 13.95 8.76
CA ALA A 338 -0.44 15.28 9.26
C ALA A 338 0.77 15.89 8.53
N PHE A 339 1.84 15.12 8.33
CA PHE A 339 3.02 15.57 7.62
C PHE A 339 2.71 15.96 6.16
N ASN A 340 1.91 15.14 5.47
CA ASN A 340 1.44 15.42 4.11
C ASN A 340 0.59 16.71 4.05
N ALA A 341 -0.34 16.91 4.99
CA ALA A 341 -1.17 18.12 5.03
C ALA A 341 -0.32 19.39 5.15
N VAL A 342 0.71 19.38 6.00
CA VAL A 342 1.66 20.50 6.12
C VAL A 342 2.42 20.74 4.83
N LEU A 343 2.90 19.69 4.16
CA LEU A 343 3.61 19.84 2.90
C LEU A 343 2.73 20.39 1.78
N THR A 344 1.47 19.97 1.74
CA THR A 344 0.48 20.47 0.78
C THR A 344 0.21 21.96 1.01
N GLU A 345 -0.04 22.36 2.26
CA GLU A 345 -0.28 23.77 2.63
C GLU A 345 0.94 24.65 2.37
N SER A 346 2.15 24.11 2.53
CA SER A 346 3.39 24.87 2.33
C SER A 346 3.71 25.25 0.87
N GLY A 347 2.95 24.76 -0.11
CA GLY A 347 3.14 25.10 -1.53
C GLY A 347 4.33 24.39 -2.20
N VAL A 348 4.88 23.34 -1.59
CA VAL A 348 5.99 22.55 -2.15
C VAL A 348 5.60 21.91 -3.49
N ALA A 349 4.36 21.45 -3.63
CA ALA A 349 3.88 20.81 -4.86
C ALA A 349 3.85 21.76 -6.07
N PRO A 350 3.20 22.95 -6.02
CA PRO A 350 3.27 23.94 -7.10
C PRO A 350 4.70 24.39 -7.43
N ALA A 351 5.56 24.55 -6.43
CA ALA A 351 6.95 24.94 -6.64
C ALA A 351 7.74 23.90 -7.46
N LEU A 352 7.61 22.62 -7.12
CA LEU A 352 8.24 21.52 -7.86
C LEU A 352 7.75 21.45 -9.32
N ALA A 353 6.47 21.73 -9.53
CA ALA A 353 5.86 21.76 -10.85
C ALA A 353 6.47 22.84 -11.77
N GLU A 354 6.61 24.07 -11.26
CA GLU A 354 7.20 25.19 -12.00
C GLU A 354 8.66 24.92 -12.38
N ALA A 355 9.43 24.31 -11.47
CA ALA A 355 10.83 23.95 -11.74
C ALA A 355 10.99 22.92 -12.87
N LEU A 356 10.02 22.04 -13.05
CA LEU A 356 10.09 20.91 -14.00
C LEU A 356 9.42 21.20 -15.34
N GLY A 357 8.47 22.15 -15.40
CA GLY A 357 7.66 22.42 -16.60
C GLY A 357 8.43 22.96 -17.82
N ASN A 358 9.64 23.49 -17.63
CA ASN A 358 10.45 24.11 -18.70
C ASN A 358 11.53 23.19 -19.29
N LEU A 359 11.57 21.90 -18.91
CA LEU A 359 12.58 20.98 -19.42
C LEU A 359 12.31 20.61 -20.89
N PRO A 360 13.33 20.59 -21.78
CA PRO A 360 13.18 20.22 -23.18
C PRO A 360 13.11 18.70 -23.36
N VAL A 361 12.12 18.05 -22.73
CA VAL A 361 11.88 16.60 -22.79
C VAL A 361 10.45 16.31 -23.23
N SER A 362 10.18 15.05 -23.64
CA SER A 362 8.84 14.62 -24.08
C SER A 362 7.77 14.96 -23.03
N PRO A 363 6.58 15.47 -23.44
CA PRO A 363 5.47 15.75 -22.53
C PRO A 363 5.09 14.58 -21.62
N VAL A 364 5.18 13.35 -22.13
CA VAL A 364 4.92 12.12 -21.39
C VAL A 364 5.92 11.93 -20.24
N ILE A 365 7.20 12.17 -20.50
CA ILE A 365 8.27 12.07 -19.49
C ILE A 365 8.12 13.19 -18.45
N ILE A 366 7.78 14.40 -18.88
CA ILE A 366 7.51 15.52 -17.96
C ILE A 366 6.36 15.17 -17.03
N ALA A 367 5.24 14.67 -17.55
CA ALA A 367 4.08 14.32 -16.75
C ALA A 367 4.38 13.21 -15.74
N TRP A 368 5.09 12.17 -16.16
CA TRP A 368 5.59 11.12 -15.28
C TRP A 368 6.52 11.69 -14.19
N LEU A 369 7.47 12.54 -14.57
CA LEU A 369 8.46 13.10 -13.64
C LEU A 369 7.81 14.03 -12.62
N ILE A 370 6.89 14.89 -13.05
CA ILE A 370 6.13 15.77 -12.16
C ILE A 370 5.34 14.92 -11.16
N ALA A 371 4.59 13.92 -11.63
CA ALA A 371 3.81 13.06 -10.74
C ALA A 371 4.70 12.26 -9.75
N LEU A 372 5.84 11.75 -10.22
CA LEU A 372 6.83 11.03 -9.39
C LEU A 372 7.41 11.94 -8.29
N VAL A 373 7.81 13.14 -8.66
CA VAL A 373 8.41 14.12 -7.73
C VAL A 373 7.37 14.64 -6.75
N LEU A 374 6.13 14.86 -7.20
CA LEU A 374 5.01 15.21 -6.33
C LEU A 374 4.66 14.08 -5.37
N HIS A 375 4.71 12.82 -5.79
CA HIS A 375 4.46 11.70 -4.90
C HIS A 375 5.58 11.52 -3.88
N PHE A 376 6.84 11.64 -4.29
CA PHE A 376 7.98 11.69 -3.39
C PHE A 376 7.80 12.79 -2.32
N ALA A 377 7.41 13.98 -2.76
CA ALA A 377 7.21 15.12 -1.86
C ALA A 377 6.02 14.90 -0.91
N VAL A 378 4.82 14.74 -1.46
CA VAL A 378 3.55 14.77 -0.74
C VAL A 378 3.28 13.46 -0.01
N GLY A 379 3.76 12.33 -0.54
CA GLY A 379 3.57 11.01 0.04
C GLY A 379 2.23 10.35 -0.27
N SER A 380 1.25 11.07 -0.85
CA SER A 380 0.01 10.45 -1.34
C SER A 380 0.02 10.35 -2.86
N ALA A 381 -0.07 9.12 -3.38
CA ALA A 381 -0.19 8.88 -4.82
C ALA A 381 -1.44 9.57 -5.40
N THR A 382 -2.57 9.54 -4.68
CA THR A 382 -3.82 10.18 -5.12
C THR A 382 -3.66 11.70 -5.23
N VAL A 383 -3.08 12.35 -4.22
CA VAL A 383 -2.86 13.80 -4.25
C VAL A 383 -1.86 14.16 -5.35
N ALA A 384 -0.77 13.41 -5.48
CA ALA A 384 0.23 13.61 -6.52
C ALA A 384 -0.37 13.51 -7.93
N MET A 385 -1.24 12.52 -8.18
CA MET A 385 -1.94 12.36 -9.45
C MET A 385 -2.84 13.57 -9.76
N ILE A 386 -3.70 13.96 -8.82
CA ILE A 386 -4.65 15.07 -9.02
C ILE A 386 -3.90 16.39 -9.24
N SER A 387 -2.86 16.66 -8.45
CA SER A 387 -2.03 17.85 -8.61
C SER A 387 -1.29 17.84 -9.94
N ALA A 388 -0.64 16.73 -10.30
CA ALA A 388 0.08 16.59 -11.57
C ALA A 388 -0.85 16.81 -12.77
N ALA A 389 -2.07 16.26 -12.74
CA ALA A 389 -3.05 16.43 -13.80
C ALA A 389 -3.38 17.92 -14.07
N GLY A 390 -3.57 18.72 -13.01
CA GLY A 390 -3.80 20.16 -13.16
C GLY A 390 -2.61 20.91 -13.79
N ILE A 391 -1.38 20.47 -13.48
CA ILE A 391 -0.14 21.08 -14.00
C ILE A 391 0.08 20.72 -15.47
N VAL A 392 -0.16 19.47 -15.86
CA VAL A 392 0.13 18.99 -17.22
C VAL A 392 -1.02 19.26 -18.20
N LEU A 393 -2.19 19.68 -17.72
CA LEU A 393 -3.36 19.97 -18.55
C LEU A 393 -3.05 20.94 -19.73
N PRO A 394 -2.31 22.05 -19.56
CA PRO A 394 -1.95 22.94 -20.67
C PRO A 394 -1.06 22.30 -21.74
N MET A 395 -0.45 21.13 -21.46
CA MET A 395 0.36 20.42 -22.45
C MET A 395 -0.49 19.85 -23.58
N LEU A 396 -1.76 19.51 -23.29
CA LEU A 396 -2.74 19.03 -24.28
C LEU A 396 -3.18 20.14 -25.23
N THR A 397 -3.22 21.40 -24.78
CA THR A 397 -3.56 22.54 -25.65
C THR A 397 -2.39 22.94 -26.54
N THR A 398 -1.16 22.74 -26.06
CA THR A 398 0.08 23.07 -26.78
C THR A 398 0.49 21.98 -27.77
N ASN A 399 0.09 20.72 -27.52
CA ASN A 399 0.38 19.57 -28.37
C ASN A 399 -0.93 18.83 -28.73
N PRO A 400 -1.62 19.24 -29.81
CA PRO A 400 -2.92 18.65 -30.18
C PRO A 400 -2.87 17.15 -30.50
N ASP A 401 -1.71 16.63 -30.89
CA ASP A 401 -1.51 15.21 -31.22
C ASP A 401 -1.28 14.33 -29.97
N LEU A 402 -1.16 14.94 -28.78
CA LEU A 402 -0.93 14.18 -27.55
C LEU A 402 -2.23 13.55 -27.06
N ASN A 403 -2.29 12.21 -27.09
CA ASN A 403 -3.45 11.48 -26.60
C ASN A 403 -3.65 11.70 -25.08
N PRO A 404 -4.82 12.20 -24.62
CA PRO A 404 -5.09 12.41 -23.20
C PRO A 404 -4.97 11.15 -22.34
N ALA A 405 -5.33 9.98 -22.86
CA ALA A 405 -5.21 8.72 -22.12
C ALA A 405 -3.75 8.34 -21.86
N VAL A 406 -2.84 8.62 -22.80
CA VAL A 406 -1.40 8.43 -22.61
C VAL A 406 -0.88 9.33 -21.50
N LEU A 407 -1.34 10.59 -21.47
CA LEU A 407 -0.95 11.54 -20.43
C LEU A 407 -1.45 11.14 -19.04
N VAL A 408 -2.70 10.66 -18.94
CA VAL A 408 -3.26 10.06 -17.72
C VAL A 408 -2.40 8.91 -17.21
N LEU A 409 -2.04 7.97 -18.08
CA LEU A 409 -1.21 6.83 -17.69
C LEU A 409 0.21 7.25 -17.32
N ALA A 410 0.77 8.29 -17.93
CA ALA A 410 2.06 8.84 -17.56
C ALA A 410 2.05 9.41 -16.14
N VAL A 411 1.02 10.19 -15.81
CA VAL A 411 0.80 10.72 -14.45
C VAL A 411 0.64 9.59 -13.44
N GLY A 412 -0.21 8.60 -13.74
CA GLY A 412 -0.39 7.43 -12.90
C GLY A 412 0.90 6.62 -12.70
N ALA A 413 1.63 6.37 -13.79
CA ALA A 413 2.93 5.69 -13.75
C ALA A 413 3.95 6.44 -12.89
N GLY A 414 3.96 7.78 -12.91
CA GLY A 414 4.84 8.59 -12.09
C GLY A 414 4.49 8.47 -10.60
N ALA A 415 3.22 8.69 -10.28
CA ALA A 415 2.72 8.74 -8.91
C ALA A 415 2.67 7.37 -8.19
N MET A 416 3.06 6.27 -8.82
CA MET A 416 3.27 5.00 -8.09
C MET A 416 4.69 4.82 -7.59
N GLY A 417 5.68 5.51 -8.19
CA GLY A 417 7.09 5.29 -7.91
C GLY A 417 7.56 5.98 -6.63
N LEU A 418 8.74 5.59 -6.13
CA LEU A 418 9.37 6.22 -4.96
C LEU A 418 8.51 6.26 -3.67
N THR A 419 7.57 5.34 -3.48
CA THR A 419 6.86 5.14 -2.19
C THR A 419 7.84 5.02 -1.03
N HIS A 420 7.95 6.03 -0.17
CA HIS A 420 8.92 6.07 0.94
C HIS A 420 8.31 6.62 2.22
N VAL A 421 9.14 7.06 3.16
CA VAL A 421 8.75 7.54 4.50
C VAL A 421 7.68 8.64 4.56
N THR A 422 7.39 9.33 3.46
CA THR A 422 6.30 10.33 3.39
C THR A 422 4.95 9.70 3.10
N ASP A 423 4.93 8.46 2.60
CA ASP A 423 3.74 7.72 2.19
C ASP A 423 3.20 6.84 3.34
N SER A 424 1.89 6.93 3.61
CA SER A 424 1.18 6.09 4.61
C SER A 424 1.31 4.60 4.31
N LEU A 425 1.29 4.22 3.03
CA LEU A 425 1.41 2.84 2.57
C LEU A 425 2.77 2.24 2.95
N PHE A 426 3.84 3.05 2.93
CA PHE A 426 5.17 2.61 3.34
C PHE A 426 5.18 2.13 4.80
N TRP A 427 4.54 2.90 5.67
CA TRP A 427 4.48 2.60 7.09
C TRP A 427 3.55 1.44 7.41
N LEU A 428 2.39 1.40 6.76
CA LEU A 428 1.47 0.27 6.80
C LEU A 428 2.19 -1.03 6.43
N TYR A 429 2.88 -1.04 5.30
CA TYR A 429 3.66 -2.18 4.82
C TYR A 429 4.77 -2.58 5.80
N LYS A 430 5.59 -1.63 6.23
CA LYS A 430 6.71 -1.87 7.15
C LYS A 430 6.23 -2.53 8.45
N GLU A 431 5.13 -2.04 9.01
CA GLU A 431 4.63 -2.49 10.30
C GLU A 431 3.93 -3.85 10.20
N TYR A 432 3.05 -4.06 9.22
CA TYR A 432 2.46 -5.38 8.98
C TYR A 432 3.52 -6.42 8.64
N MET A 433 4.51 -6.07 7.81
CA MET A 433 5.61 -6.98 7.51
C MET A 433 6.62 -7.09 8.66
N GLY A 434 6.52 -6.30 9.74
CA GLY A 434 7.44 -6.35 10.87
C GLY A 434 8.91 -6.25 10.45
N ILE A 435 9.23 -5.32 9.55
CA ILE A 435 10.58 -5.12 9.00
C ILE A 435 11.17 -3.76 9.39
N SER A 436 12.49 -3.60 9.21
CA SER A 436 13.17 -2.32 9.40
C SER A 436 12.85 -1.34 8.26
N VAL A 437 13.00 -0.03 8.51
CA VAL A 437 12.86 1.02 7.48
C VAL A 437 13.78 0.76 6.30
N GLY A 438 15.03 0.37 6.56
CA GLY A 438 16.00 0.05 5.49
C GLY A 438 15.53 -1.12 4.62
N ARG A 439 14.96 -2.17 5.21
CA ARG A 439 14.41 -3.29 4.43
C ARG A 439 13.15 -2.87 3.67
N ALA A 440 12.29 -2.04 4.26
CA ALA A 440 11.10 -1.51 3.59
C ALA A 440 11.46 -0.63 2.37
N LEU A 441 12.50 0.21 2.48
CA LEU A 441 13.03 0.97 1.34
C LEU A 441 13.55 0.03 0.25
N GLN A 442 14.32 -0.98 0.64
CA GLN A 442 14.87 -1.95 -0.30
C GLN A 442 13.78 -2.76 -1.00
N THR A 443 12.65 -3.07 -0.37
CA THR A 443 11.61 -3.89 -0.98
C THR A 443 10.53 -3.05 -1.66
N LEU A 444 9.80 -2.23 -0.90
CA LEU A 444 8.64 -1.49 -1.38
C LEU A 444 9.06 -0.36 -2.30
N THR A 445 9.94 0.55 -1.84
CA THR A 445 10.33 1.73 -2.63
C THR A 445 11.01 1.32 -3.93
N VAL A 446 11.93 0.36 -3.89
CA VAL A 446 12.57 -0.16 -5.12
C VAL A 446 11.56 -0.84 -6.02
N GLY A 447 10.69 -1.69 -5.47
CA GLY A 447 9.70 -2.42 -6.27
C GLY A 447 8.68 -1.50 -6.94
N THR A 448 8.16 -0.49 -6.24
CA THR A 448 7.24 0.50 -6.83
C THR A 448 7.94 1.40 -7.83
N THR A 449 9.22 1.74 -7.61
CA THR A 449 10.03 2.48 -8.58
C THR A 449 10.28 1.67 -9.85
N ILE A 450 10.57 0.37 -9.74
CA ILE A 450 10.69 -0.52 -10.89
C ILE A 450 9.36 -0.57 -11.65
N ALA A 451 8.23 -0.76 -10.95
CA ALA A 451 6.92 -0.76 -11.57
C ALA A 451 6.62 0.56 -12.30
N SER A 452 6.94 1.71 -11.68
CA SER A 452 6.80 3.05 -12.25
C SER A 452 7.61 3.22 -13.55
N VAL A 453 8.87 2.79 -13.57
CA VAL A 453 9.73 2.88 -14.76
C VAL A 453 9.27 1.93 -15.87
N VAL A 454 8.86 0.71 -15.52
CA VAL A 454 8.28 -0.24 -16.48
C VAL A 454 6.98 0.31 -17.07
N ALA A 455 6.14 0.91 -16.22
CA ALA A 455 4.91 1.55 -16.65
C ALA A 455 5.20 2.72 -17.60
N LEU A 456 6.17 3.58 -17.29
CA LEU A 456 6.63 4.63 -18.20
C LEU A 456 7.07 4.06 -19.54
N GLY A 457 7.86 2.98 -19.55
CA GLY A 457 8.26 2.31 -20.79
C GLY A 457 7.07 1.84 -21.62
N GLY A 458 6.06 1.24 -20.96
CA GLY A 458 4.80 0.85 -21.61
C GLY A 458 4.03 2.04 -22.17
N VAL A 459 3.93 3.14 -21.41
CA VAL A 459 3.25 4.37 -21.85
C VAL A 459 3.97 5.04 -23.03
N LEU A 460 5.31 5.06 -23.04
CA LEU A 460 6.09 5.57 -24.16
C LEU A 460 5.91 4.73 -25.42
N ILE A 461 5.82 3.40 -25.29
CA ILE A 461 5.50 2.53 -26.44
C ILE A 461 4.10 2.84 -26.97
N LEU A 462 3.11 3.01 -26.09
CA LEU A 462 1.75 3.38 -26.49
C LEU A 462 1.73 4.73 -27.21
N HIS A 463 2.47 5.72 -26.71
CA HIS A 463 2.58 7.05 -27.31
C HIS A 463 3.16 7.04 -28.73
N LEU A 464 3.99 6.04 -29.08
CA LEU A 464 4.53 5.90 -30.43
C LEU A 464 3.53 5.28 -31.41
N VAL A 465 2.51 4.57 -30.91
CA VAL A 465 1.56 3.79 -31.69
C VAL A 465 0.21 4.51 -31.86
N ILE A 466 -0.18 5.32 -30.87
CA ILE A 466 -1.46 6.03 -30.76
C ILE A 466 -1.16 7.51 -30.56
#